data_AF-A0A9Q0K1W5-F1
#
_entry.id   AF-A0A9Q0K1W5-F1
#
_cell.length_a   1.000
_cell.length_b   1.000
_cell.length_c   1.000
_cell.angle_alpha   90.00
_cell.angle_beta   90.00
_cell.angle_gamma   90.00
#
_symmetry.space_group_name_H-M   'P 1'
#
loop_
_entity.id
_entity.type
_entity.pdbx_description
1 polymer ?
#
loop_
_entity_poly.entity_id
_entity_poly.type
_entity_poly.pdbx_seq_one_letter_code
_entity_poly.pdbx_strand_id
1 'polypeptide(L)'
;MYVVKRDGRQETVHFDKITARLKKLSYGLNVEHCDPVLVAQKVCAGVYKGVTTSQLDEWAAETTAAMTANHPNYSSLAARIVVSNLYKNTKKSFSETIKIMDNHVNEESGLKAPLVADDVYEMIIKQCRWHCSSSLHDNQMGSRRRLIGLMRTNGRKWEEDEDGFGRVKEGNSNQDARVFPATATVSALPNKQREPKETSIDLERLAFARKRFHENYLEATNAKKQRKIQVMDHHDIPKPKNSFFGKKGGYQAKHW
;
A
#
# COMPACT_ATOMS: atom_id res chain seq x y z
N MET A 1 -23.66 -18.66 19.34
CA MET A 1 -22.32 -18.33 18.79
C MET A 1 -21.89 -16.96 19.27
N TYR A 2 -20.61 -16.75 19.61
CA TYR A 2 -20.07 -15.46 20.07
C TYR A 2 -18.83 -15.04 19.27
N VAL A 3 -18.63 -13.72 19.20
CA VAL A 3 -17.44 -13.04 18.65
C VAL A 3 -16.68 -12.31 19.76
N VAL A 4 -15.36 -12.21 19.63
CA VAL A 4 -14.50 -11.48 20.55
C VAL A 4 -14.20 -10.10 19.98
N LYS A 5 -14.61 -9.04 20.69
CA LYS A 5 -14.31 -7.65 20.30
C LYS A 5 -12.82 -7.34 20.44
N ARG A 6 -12.38 -6.26 19.79
CA ARG A 6 -11.03 -5.69 19.96
C ARG A 6 -10.72 -5.35 21.43
N ASP A 7 -11.75 -5.00 22.21
CA ASP A 7 -11.66 -4.73 23.65
C ASP A 7 -11.62 -6.01 24.52
N GLY A 8 -11.57 -7.20 23.92
CA GLY A 8 -11.58 -8.51 24.60
C GLY A 8 -12.96 -8.98 25.07
N ARG A 9 -13.99 -8.12 25.04
CA ARG A 9 -15.37 -8.50 25.41
C ARG A 9 -15.99 -9.47 24.41
N GLN A 10 -16.77 -10.41 24.91
CA GLN A 10 -17.54 -11.33 24.07
C GLN A 10 -18.92 -10.75 23.78
N GLU A 11 -19.38 -10.88 22.54
CA GLU A 11 -20.74 -10.49 22.13
C GLU A 11 -21.37 -11.59 21.28
N THR A 12 -22.68 -11.74 21.36
CA THR A 12 -23.46 -12.63 20.50
C THR A 12 -23.43 -12.15 19.05
N VAL A 13 -23.32 -13.09 18.11
CA VAL A 13 -23.31 -12.75 16.68
C VAL A 13 -24.72 -12.42 16.23
N HIS A 14 -24.90 -11.21 15.67
CA HIS A 14 -26.15 -10.77 15.09
C HIS A 14 -25.94 -10.46 13.61
N PHE A 15 -26.77 -11.07 12.76
CA PHE A 15 -26.77 -10.84 11.32
C PHE A 15 -26.99 -9.35 11.00
N ASP A 16 -27.96 -8.72 11.66
CA ASP A 16 -28.33 -7.31 11.41
C ASP A 16 -27.17 -6.35 11.66
N LYS A 17 -26.31 -6.63 12.65
CA LYS A 17 -25.13 -5.80 12.95
C LYS A 17 -24.10 -5.85 11.82
N ILE A 18 -23.90 -7.03 11.23
CA ILE A 18 -22.98 -7.23 10.10
C ILE A 18 -23.55 -6.51 8.86
N THR A 19 -24.83 -6.73 8.57
CA THR A 19 -25.52 -6.11 7.44
C THR A 19 -25.55 -4.58 7.55
N ALA A 20 -25.87 -4.03 8.73
CA ALA A 20 -25.87 -2.58 8.95
C ALA A 20 -24.49 -1.95 8.75
N ARG A 21 -23.42 -2.65 9.16
CA ARG A 21 -22.05 -2.20 8.94
C ARG A 21 -21.71 -2.17 7.45
N LEU A 22 -22.04 -3.21 6.70
CA LEU A 22 -21.79 -3.27 5.26
C LEU A 22 -22.60 -2.21 4.49
N LYS A 23 -23.87 -2.01 4.85
CA LYS A 23 -24.70 -0.92 4.31
C LYS A 23 -24.11 0.47 4.55
N LYS A 24 -23.51 0.71 5.71
CA LYS A 24 -22.82 1.98 6.00
C LYS A 24 -21.60 2.20 5.11
N LEU A 25 -20.89 1.13 4.73
CA LEU A 25 -19.71 1.19 3.88
C LEU A 25 -20.04 1.26 2.39
N SER A 26 -21.24 0.86 1.98
CA SER A 26 -21.71 0.90 0.59
C SER A 26 -22.25 2.26 0.13
N TYR A 27 -21.92 3.37 0.83
CA TYR A 27 -22.39 4.71 0.46
C TYR A 27 -21.98 5.08 -0.98
N GLY A 28 -22.91 5.59 -1.78
CA GLY A 28 -22.64 5.97 -3.17
C GLY A 28 -22.28 4.81 -4.11
N LEU A 29 -22.47 3.56 -3.70
CA LEU A 29 -22.45 2.40 -4.60
C LEU A 29 -23.87 2.11 -5.06
N ASN A 30 -24.04 1.71 -6.32
CA ASN A 30 -25.35 1.27 -6.80
C ASN A 30 -25.75 -0.05 -6.13
N VAL A 31 -26.90 -0.04 -5.44
CA VAL A 31 -27.45 -1.16 -4.68
C VAL A 31 -27.84 -2.32 -5.59
N GLU A 32 -28.25 -2.04 -6.83
CA GLU A 32 -28.63 -3.08 -7.81
C GLU A 32 -27.46 -3.98 -8.20
N HIS A 33 -26.24 -3.45 -8.17
CA HIS A 33 -25.04 -4.19 -8.57
C HIS A 33 -24.17 -4.61 -7.39
N CYS A 34 -24.43 -4.09 -6.19
CA CYS A 34 -23.69 -4.39 -4.98
C CYS A 34 -24.67 -4.50 -3.82
N ASP A 35 -25.07 -5.73 -3.50
CA ASP A 35 -25.96 -6.02 -2.38
C ASP A 35 -25.15 -6.37 -1.11
N PRO A 36 -25.17 -5.51 -0.08
CA PRO A 36 -24.52 -5.79 1.20
C PRO A 36 -25.14 -6.98 1.95
N VAL A 37 -26.41 -7.31 1.69
CA VAL A 37 -27.12 -8.40 2.37
C VAL A 37 -26.59 -9.75 1.90
N LEU A 38 -26.40 -9.92 0.59
CA LEU A 38 -25.78 -11.11 0.02
C LEU A 38 -24.37 -11.36 0.58
N VAL A 39 -23.57 -10.30 0.73
CA VAL A 39 -22.24 -10.39 1.36
C VAL A 39 -22.37 -10.84 2.82
N ALA A 40 -23.28 -10.24 3.59
CA ALA A 40 -23.50 -10.59 4.98
C ALA A 40 -23.88 -12.06 5.16
N GLN A 41 -24.72 -12.60 4.26
CA GLN A 41 -25.12 -14.02 4.29
C GLN A 41 -23.92 -14.94 4.12
N LYS A 42 -23.06 -14.66 3.12
CA LYS A 42 -21.84 -15.46 2.87
C LYS A 42 -20.86 -15.38 4.03
N VAL A 43 -20.67 -14.20 4.63
CA VAL A 43 -19.80 -14.02 5.79
C VAL A 43 -20.34 -14.80 6.99
N CYS A 44 -21.65 -14.74 7.26
CA CYS A 44 -22.26 -15.43 8.38
C CYS A 44 -22.18 -16.96 8.28
N ALA A 45 -22.21 -17.51 7.06
CA ALA A 45 -22.13 -18.94 6.83
C ALA A 45 -20.82 -19.57 7.34
N GLY A 46 -19.75 -18.78 7.42
CA GLY A 46 -18.46 -19.29 7.84
C GLY A 46 -18.06 -18.96 9.28
N VAL A 47 -18.83 -18.12 9.98
CA VAL A 47 -18.43 -17.70 11.33
C VAL A 47 -18.37 -18.89 12.30
N TYR A 48 -17.29 -18.98 13.06
CA TYR A 48 -17.09 -19.98 14.11
C TYR A 48 -17.03 -19.34 15.50
N LYS A 49 -17.21 -20.16 16.54
CA LYS A 49 -17.20 -19.74 17.95
C LYS A 49 -15.83 -19.16 18.33
N GLY A 50 -15.81 -17.92 18.82
CA GLY A 50 -14.60 -17.26 19.30
C GLY A 50 -13.82 -16.49 18.25
N VAL A 51 -14.35 -16.32 17.03
CA VAL A 51 -13.71 -15.44 16.03
C VAL A 51 -13.55 -14.01 16.56
N THR A 52 -12.42 -13.37 16.28
CA THR A 52 -12.23 -11.97 16.64
C THR A 52 -12.94 -11.04 15.64
N THR A 53 -13.38 -9.88 16.10
CA THR A 53 -14.03 -8.89 15.22
C THR A 53 -13.10 -8.32 14.15
N SER A 54 -11.78 -8.41 14.31
CA SER A 54 -10.80 -8.02 13.28
C SER A 54 -10.72 -9.08 12.16
N GLN A 55 -10.61 -10.36 12.54
CA GLN A 55 -10.64 -11.48 11.59
C GLN A 55 -11.99 -11.57 10.86
N LEU A 56 -13.09 -11.25 11.53
CA LEU A 56 -14.41 -11.20 10.89
C LEU A 56 -14.47 -10.13 9.79
N ASP A 57 -13.87 -8.95 10.03
CA ASP A 57 -13.80 -7.88 9.03
C ASP A 57 -12.84 -8.26 7.87
N GLU A 58 -11.73 -8.96 8.15
CA GLU A 58 -10.82 -9.52 7.13
C GLU A 58 -11.55 -10.53 6.23
N TRP A 59 -12.26 -11.48 6.82
CA TRP A 59 -13.07 -12.43 6.06
C TRP A 59 -14.17 -11.73 5.25
N ALA A 60 -14.83 -10.73 5.83
CA ALA A 60 -15.81 -9.95 5.09
C ALA A 60 -15.19 -9.27 3.86
N ALA A 61 -13.98 -8.73 3.98
CA ALA A 61 -13.25 -8.15 2.86
C ALA A 61 -12.89 -9.21 1.79
N GLU A 62 -12.35 -10.37 2.19
CA GLU A 62 -12.00 -11.46 1.26
C GLU A 62 -13.22 -11.99 0.50
N THR A 63 -14.32 -12.21 1.21
CA THR A 63 -15.60 -12.67 0.61
C THR A 63 -16.11 -11.65 -0.40
N THR A 64 -16.04 -10.36 -0.06
CA THR A 64 -16.46 -9.27 -0.95
C THR A 64 -15.53 -9.19 -2.16
N ALA A 65 -14.22 -9.34 -1.97
CA ALA A 65 -13.24 -9.34 -3.04
C ALA A 65 -13.47 -10.49 -4.03
N ALA A 66 -13.79 -11.69 -3.53
CA ALA A 66 -14.15 -12.84 -4.39
C ALA A 66 -15.40 -12.57 -5.25
N MET A 67 -16.33 -11.74 -4.76
CA MET A 67 -17.52 -11.32 -5.51
C MET A 67 -17.25 -10.25 -6.57
N THR A 68 -16.00 -9.75 -6.69
CA THR A 68 -15.59 -8.82 -7.76
C THR A 68 -15.79 -9.43 -9.15
N ALA A 69 -15.75 -10.77 -9.27
CA ALA A 69 -16.05 -11.47 -10.52
C ALA A 69 -17.46 -11.16 -11.06
N ASN A 70 -18.41 -10.81 -10.18
CA ASN A 70 -19.77 -10.45 -10.58
C ASN A 70 -19.88 -8.97 -10.97
N HIS A 71 -19.28 -8.07 -10.19
CA HIS A 71 -19.32 -6.63 -10.47
C HIS A 71 -18.16 -5.88 -9.79
N PRO A 72 -17.54 -4.88 -10.45
CA PRO A 72 -16.41 -4.11 -9.88
C PRO A 72 -16.75 -3.31 -8.62
N ASN A 73 -18.02 -2.95 -8.38
CA ASN A 73 -18.43 -2.26 -7.14
C ASN A 73 -18.10 -3.08 -5.87
N TYR A 74 -18.07 -4.41 -5.96
CA TYR A 74 -17.65 -5.24 -4.83
C TYR A 74 -16.17 -5.03 -4.48
N SER A 75 -15.31 -4.74 -5.45
CA SER A 75 -13.91 -4.36 -5.18
C SER A 75 -13.82 -3.06 -4.37
N SER A 76 -14.64 -2.06 -4.72
CA SER A 76 -14.73 -0.81 -3.95
C SER A 76 -15.25 -1.04 -2.53
N LEU A 77 -16.26 -1.90 -2.36
CA LEU A 77 -16.76 -2.25 -1.03
C LEU A 77 -15.71 -3.02 -0.21
N ALA A 78 -15.02 -3.99 -0.80
CA ALA A 78 -13.95 -4.75 -0.16
C ALA A 78 -12.83 -3.83 0.34
N ALA A 79 -12.35 -2.92 -0.50
CA ALA A 79 -11.35 -1.92 -0.12
C ALA A 79 -11.81 -1.07 1.08
N ARG A 80 -13.07 -0.63 1.09
CA ARG A 80 -13.63 0.15 2.21
C ARG A 80 -13.72 -0.66 3.50
N ILE A 81 -14.03 -1.96 3.44
CA ILE A 81 -14.03 -2.86 4.60
C ILE A 81 -12.62 -2.96 5.18
N VAL A 82 -11.61 -3.22 4.33
CA VAL A 82 -10.20 -3.31 4.75
C VAL A 82 -9.74 -2.01 5.42
N VAL A 83 -10.01 -0.87 4.78
CA VAL A 83 -9.66 0.45 5.33
C VAL A 83 -10.38 0.70 6.66
N SER A 84 -11.66 0.34 6.78
CA SER A 84 -12.40 0.46 8.05
C SER A 84 -11.82 -0.44 9.14
N ASN A 85 -11.35 -1.64 8.81
CA ASN A 85 -10.68 -2.54 9.75
C ASN A 85 -9.34 -1.93 10.22
N LEU A 86 -8.52 -1.48 9.27
CA LEU A 86 -7.24 -0.84 9.54
C LEU A 86 -7.38 0.34 10.49
N TYR A 87 -8.31 1.27 10.22
CA TYR A 87 -8.55 2.42 11.10
C TYR A 87 -8.97 2.06 12.52
N LYS A 88 -9.57 0.89 12.75
CA LYS A 88 -9.93 0.42 14.09
C LYS A 88 -8.78 -0.29 14.79
N ASN A 89 -7.80 -0.79 14.04
CA ASN A 89 -6.62 -1.46 14.58
C ASN A 89 -5.46 -0.47 14.81
N THR A 90 -5.46 0.68 14.14
CA THR A 90 -4.45 1.74 14.31
C THR A 90 -4.84 2.75 15.40
N LYS A 91 -3.84 3.28 16.11
CA LYS A 91 -4.00 4.34 17.11
C LYS A 91 -4.49 5.65 16.48
N LYS A 92 -5.36 6.39 17.19
CA LYS A 92 -5.94 7.66 16.70
C LYS A 92 -4.95 8.82 16.79
N SER A 93 -4.10 8.83 17.81
CA SER A 93 -3.14 9.92 18.04
C SER A 93 -1.85 9.68 17.28
N PHE A 94 -1.49 10.62 16.41
CA PHE A 94 -0.23 10.59 15.69
C PHE A 94 0.97 10.59 16.64
N SER A 95 0.91 11.37 17.72
CA SER A 95 2.00 11.44 18.71
C SER A 95 2.18 10.11 19.47
N GLU A 96 1.10 9.36 19.70
CA GLU A 96 1.18 8.04 20.33
C GLU A 96 1.82 7.02 19.37
N THR A 97 1.44 7.04 18.10
CA THR A 97 2.07 6.18 17.07
C THR A 97 3.56 6.46 16.96
N ILE A 98 3.97 7.74 16.92
CA ILE A 98 5.38 8.13 16.83
C ILE A 98 6.18 7.69 18.07
N LYS A 99 5.59 7.77 19.27
CA LYS A 99 6.20 7.22 20.49
C LYS A 99 6.40 5.72 20.43
N ILE A 100 5.45 4.98 19.86
CA ILE A 100 5.58 3.52 19.68
C ILE A 100 6.72 3.22 18.69
N MET A 101 6.85 4.01 17.63
CA MET A 101 7.91 3.85 16.63
C MET A 101 9.31 4.20 17.15
N ASP A 102 9.44 5.21 18.02
CA ASP A 102 10.71 5.51 18.72
C ASP A 102 11.07 4.40 19.72
N ASN A 103 10.10 3.92 20.50
CA ASN A 103 10.33 2.85 21.47
C ASN A 103 10.31 1.44 20.85
N HIS A 104 10.40 1.34 19.53
CA HIS A 104 10.40 0.07 18.83
C HIS A 104 11.66 -0.73 19.18
N VAL A 105 11.46 -1.98 19.55
CA VAL A 105 12.52 -2.96 19.85
C VAL A 105 12.43 -4.03 18.80
N ASN A 106 13.57 -4.41 18.22
CA ASN A 106 13.58 -5.52 17.27
C ASN A 106 13.37 -6.84 18.04
N GLU A 107 12.33 -7.59 17.68
CA GLU A 107 11.95 -8.83 18.36
C GLU A 107 13.05 -9.90 18.28
N GLU A 108 13.85 -9.92 17.22
CA GLU A 108 14.91 -10.92 17.03
C GLU A 108 16.19 -10.60 17.80
N SER A 109 16.56 -9.32 17.88
CA SER A 109 17.81 -8.90 18.54
C SER A 109 17.61 -8.39 19.96
N GLY A 110 16.39 -8.07 20.37
CA GLY A 110 16.08 -7.45 21.66
C GLY A 110 16.65 -6.04 21.84
N LEU A 111 17.27 -5.48 20.80
CA LEU A 111 17.87 -4.14 20.82
C LEU A 111 16.84 -3.08 20.45
N LYS A 112 16.94 -1.91 21.09
CA LYS A 112 16.15 -0.73 20.70
C LYS A 112 16.55 -0.35 19.27
N ALA A 113 15.57 -0.40 18.37
CA ALA A 113 15.73 -0.09 16.96
C ALA A 113 14.64 0.93 16.59
N PRO A 114 14.85 2.22 16.94
CA PRO A 114 13.89 3.27 16.68
C PRO A 114 13.66 3.38 15.16
N LEU A 115 12.40 3.42 14.75
CA LEU A 115 12.01 3.53 13.33
C LEU A 115 11.90 5.00 12.87
N VAL A 116 12.13 5.94 13.78
CA VAL A 116 12.07 7.38 13.55
C VAL A 116 13.38 7.98 14.06
N ALA A 117 13.93 8.94 13.33
CA ALA A 117 15.11 9.66 13.76
C ALA A 117 14.80 10.61 14.93
N ASP A 118 15.75 10.78 15.84
CA ASP A 118 15.56 11.53 17.09
C ASP A 118 15.19 13.01 16.85
N ASP A 119 15.77 13.62 15.82
CA ASP A 119 15.49 14.99 15.39
C ASP A 119 14.02 15.18 14.95
N VAL A 120 13.51 14.25 14.15
CA VAL A 120 12.12 14.22 13.69
C VAL A 120 11.16 13.98 14.86
N TYR A 121 11.51 13.07 15.77
CA TYR A 121 10.73 12.79 16.97
C TYR A 121 10.58 14.04 17.84
N GLU A 122 11.68 14.73 18.14
CA GLU A 122 11.65 15.96 18.93
C GLU A 122 10.82 17.06 18.28
N MET A 123 10.96 17.25 16.96
CA MET A 123 10.19 18.24 16.20
C MET A 123 8.69 17.97 16.30
N ILE A 124 8.28 16.70 16.14
CA ILE A 124 6.87 16.29 16.22
C ILE A 124 6.31 16.52 17.61
N ILE A 125 7.04 16.14 18.67
CA ILE A 125 6.57 16.30 20.05
C ILE A 125 6.46 17.78 20.43
N LYS A 126 7.44 18.61 20.04
CA LYS A 126 7.40 20.07 20.25
C LYS A 126 6.18 20.69 19.57
N GLN A 127 5.90 20.35 18.31
CA GLN A 127 4.76 20.88 17.56
C GLN A 127 3.40 20.39 18.11
N CYS A 128 3.30 19.12 18.51
CA CYS A 128 2.07 18.56 19.06
C CYS A 128 1.64 19.26 20.36
N ARG A 129 2.59 19.68 21.19
CA ARG A 129 2.34 20.43 22.42
C ARG A 129 1.74 21.82 22.15
N TRP A 130 2.16 22.47 21.06
CA TRP A 130 1.60 23.75 20.62
C TRP A 130 0.15 23.62 20.13
N HIS A 131 -0.16 22.61 19.29
CA HIS A 131 -1.51 22.45 18.75
C HIS A 131 -2.55 21.98 19.78
N CYS A 132 -2.16 21.22 20.81
CA CYS A 132 -3.10 20.86 21.89
C CYS A 132 -3.56 22.08 22.71
N SER A 133 -2.74 23.14 22.80
CA SER A 133 -3.13 24.35 23.53
C SER A 133 -4.07 25.26 22.73
N SER A 134 -4.21 25.08 21.42
CA SER A 134 -4.98 25.95 20.52
C SER A 134 -6.28 25.35 20.00
N SER A 135 -6.58 24.08 20.31
CA SER A 135 -7.60 23.28 19.63
C SER A 135 -8.70 22.78 20.59
N LEU A 136 -9.55 23.71 21.04
CA LEU A 136 -10.94 23.37 21.37
C LEU A 136 -11.72 23.40 20.06
N HIS A 137 -11.94 22.23 19.42
CA HIS A 137 -13.11 21.85 18.61
C HIS A 137 -12.78 20.79 17.55
N ASP A 138 -13.73 19.85 17.43
CA ASP A 138 -13.79 18.75 16.48
C ASP A 138 -13.65 19.19 15.03
N ASN A 139 -12.61 18.69 14.35
CA ASN A 139 -12.68 18.14 12.98
C ASN A 139 -11.30 17.63 12.56
N GLN A 140 -11.05 16.35 12.85
CA GLN A 140 -9.80 15.60 12.63
C GLN A 140 -9.24 15.64 11.20
N MET A 141 -10.06 15.95 10.19
CA MET A 141 -9.64 15.99 8.78
C MET A 141 -8.91 17.28 8.37
N GLY A 142 -9.23 18.42 8.99
CA GLY A 142 -8.58 19.70 8.68
C GLY A 142 -7.14 19.78 9.22
N SER A 143 -6.91 19.18 10.40
CA SER A 143 -5.61 19.18 11.06
C SER A 143 -4.55 18.39 10.29
N ARG A 144 -4.93 17.30 9.60
CA ARG A 144 -4.00 16.51 8.77
C ARG A 144 -3.53 17.27 7.53
N ARG A 145 -4.43 17.99 6.85
CA ARG A 145 -4.07 18.80 5.67
C ARG A 145 -3.17 19.98 6.01
N ARG A 146 -3.47 20.68 7.11
CA ARG A 146 -2.62 21.79 7.60
C ARG A 146 -1.23 21.33 8.04
N LEU A 147 -1.11 20.16 8.67
CA LEU A 147 0.19 19.60 9.05
C LEU A 147 1.05 19.28 7.81
N ILE A 148 0.45 18.67 6.78
CA ILE A 148 1.15 18.38 5.51
C ILE A 148 1.59 19.68 4.81
N GLY A 149 0.74 20.73 4.84
CA GLY A 149 1.10 22.06 4.35
C GLY A 149 2.32 22.61 5.09
N LEU A 150 2.26 22.73 6.41
CA LEU A 150 3.36 23.27 7.23
C LEU A 150 4.68 22.51 7.07
N MET A 151 4.62 21.18 6.96
CA MET A 151 5.80 20.36 6.68
C MET A 151 6.42 20.66 5.31
N ARG A 152 5.60 21.02 4.31
CA ARG A 152 6.07 21.39 2.97
C ARG A 152 6.71 22.79 2.89
N THR A 153 6.48 23.66 3.86
CA THR A 153 6.95 25.06 3.81
C THR A 153 8.01 25.43 4.83
N ASN A 154 8.64 24.43 5.48
CA ASN A 154 9.67 24.66 6.49
C ASN A 154 9.24 25.74 7.52
N GLY A 155 7.99 25.67 8.00
CA GLY A 155 7.48 26.57 9.04
C GLY A 155 6.88 27.90 8.56
N ARG A 156 6.74 28.16 7.25
CA ARG A 156 5.98 29.35 6.78
C ARG A 156 4.47 29.15 6.93
N LYS A 157 3.77 30.19 7.38
CA LYS A 157 2.33 30.22 7.69
C LYS A 157 1.49 29.86 6.46
N TRP A 158 0.71 28.78 6.57
CA TRP A 158 -0.29 28.37 5.57
C TRP A 158 -1.65 28.95 5.91
N GLU A 159 -2.30 29.51 4.91
CA GLU A 159 -3.68 29.98 4.98
C GLU A 159 -4.51 29.22 3.93
N GLU A 160 -5.68 28.74 4.34
CA GLU A 160 -6.64 28.04 3.46
C GLU A 160 -7.64 29.09 2.94
N ASP A 161 -7.78 29.23 1.63
CA ASP A 161 -8.84 30.05 1.03
C ASP A 161 -10.20 29.32 1.15
N GLU A 162 -11.32 30.04 1.00
CA GLU A 162 -12.67 29.47 1.17
C GLU A 162 -12.99 28.32 0.19
N ASP A 163 -12.27 28.25 -0.93
CA ASP A 163 -12.35 27.18 -1.94
C ASP A 163 -11.44 25.97 -1.65
N GLY A 164 -10.71 25.96 -0.54
CA GLY A 164 -9.92 24.81 -0.07
C GLY A 164 -8.58 24.58 -0.78
N PHE A 165 -8.11 25.52 -1.60
CA PHE A 165 -6.74 25.56 -2.12
C PHE A 165 -5.91 26.53 -1.29
N GLY A 166 -4.81 26.06 -0.69
CA GLY A 166 -3.93 26.89 0.15
C GLY A 166 -2.81 27.55 -0.65
N ARG A 167 -2.42 28.77 -0.27
CA ARG A 167 -1.29 29.51 -0.86
C ARG A 167 -0.31 29.98 0.23
N VAL A 168 0.97 30.02 -0.11
CA VAL A 168 2.04 30.58 0.75
C VAL A 168 2.13 32.08 0.50
N LYS A 169 1.98 32.92 1.54
CA LYS A 169 2.25 34.36 1.43
C LYS A 169 3.76 34.60 1.38
N GLU A 170 4.27 35.05 0.25
CA GLU A 170 5.58 35.69 0.17
C GLU A 170 5.43 37.13 0.70
N GLY A 171 5.98 37.39 1.88
CA GLY A 171 6.12 38.74 2.41
C GLY A 171 7.27 39.44 1.69
N ASN A 172 6.95 40.30 0.71
CA ASN A 172 7.91 41.22 0.12
C ASN A 172 7.96 42.49 0.98
N SER A 173 9.12 42.82 1.55
CA SER A 173 9.42 44.15 2.07
C SER A 173 10.17 44.96 1.01
N ASN A 174 9.49 45.97 0.43
CA ASN A 174 9.98 47.17 -0.30
C ASN A 174 10.95 46.94 -1.48
N GLN A 175 10.73 47.44 -2.71
CA GLN A 175 10.33 48.79 -3.13
C GLN A 175 9.66 48.79 -4.53
N ASP A 176 9.04 49.93 -4.81
CA ASP A 176 8.70 50.53 -6.11
C ASP A 176 7.32 50.32 -6.72
N ALA A 177 6.67 51.48 -6.88
CA ALA A 177 5.31 51.74 -7.27
C ALA A 177 5.01 51.36 -8.72
N ARG A 178 3.75 50.95 -8.94
CA ARG A 178 2.86 51.46 -10.00
C ARG A 178 1.41 50.92 -9.82
N VAL A 179 0.58 51.77 -9.21
CA VAL A 179 -0.74 52.26 -9.69
C VAL A 179 -1.66 51.26 -10.44
N PHE A 180 -2.73 50.84 -9.74
CA PHE A 180 -4.17 50.65 -10.12
C PHE A 180 -4.60 49.82 -11.38
N PRO A 181 -5.90 49.43 -11.54
CA PRO A 181 -6.99 49.21 -10.57
C PRO A 181 -7.73 47.86 -10.76
N ALA A 182 -8.66 47.60 -9.83
CA ALA A 182 -9.69 46.57 -9.89
C ALA A 182 -10.72 46.82 -11.01
N THR A 183 -11.28 45.74 -11.61
CA THR A 183 -12.72 45.65 -11.99
C THR A 183 -13.12 44.23 -12.45
N ALA A 184 -14.20 43.73 -11.83
CA ALA A 184 -15.37 43.05 -12.39
C ALA A 184 -15.24 41.78 -13.29
N THR A 185 -15.77 40.67 -12.74
CA THR A 185 -16.99 39.96 -13.17
C THR A 185 -17.17 39.49 -14.64
N VAL A 186 -17.22 38.16 -14.77
CA VAL A 186 -17.76 37.23 -15.81
C VAL A 186 -17.74 37.58 -17.30
N SER A 187 -17.10 36.70 -18.10
CA SER A 187 -17.66 36.20 -19.36
C SER A 187 -16.91 34.97 -19.90
N ALA A 188 -17.71 33.99 -20.35
CA ALA A 188 -17.50 32.81 -21.21
C ALA A 188 -16.12 32.48 -21.86
N LEU A 189 -15.90 31.15 -21.96
CA LEU A 189 -14.84 30.43 -22.69
C LEU A 189 -14.52 30.97 -24.09
N PRO A 190 -13.27 30.79 -24.56
CA PRO A 190 -13.09 29.77 -25.60
C PRO A 190 -11.86 28.87 -25.40
N ASN A 191 -12.02 27.62 -25.83
CA ASN A 191 -11.00 26.58 -25.95
C ASN A 191 -9.82 27.05 -26.83
N LYS A 192 -8.58 27.00 -26.31
CA LYS A 192 -7.36 27.16 -27.12
C LYS A 192 -6.30 26.17 -26.63
N GLN A 193 -5.89 25.32 -27.57
CA GLN A 193 -4.95 24.22 -27.45
C GLN A 193 -3.67 24.63 -26.69
N ARG A 194 -3.27 23.83 -25.70
CA ARG A 194 -1.95 23.96 -25.04
C ARG A 194 -0.93 23.11 -25.80
N GLU A 195 -0.01 23.78 -26.47
CA GLU A 195 1.24 23.21 -26.99
C GLU A 195 2.15 22.72 -25.84
N PRO A 196 2.79 21.55 -25.96
CA PRO A 196 3.68 21.02 -24.92
C PRO A 196 5.09 21.64 -25.04
N LYS A 197 5.61 22.19 -23.94
CA LYS A 197 7.04 22.51 -23.80
C LYS A 197 7.76 21.31 -23.21
N GLU A 198 8.30 20.44 -24.08
CA GLU A 198 9.19 19.34 -23.68
C GLU A 198 10.61 19.88 -23.42
N THR A 199 11.11 19.67 -22.20
CA THR A 199 12.48 20.03 -21.81
C THR A 199 13.44 18.91 -22.22
N SER A 200 14.46 19.24 -23.01
CA SER A 200 15.53 18.36 -23.54
C SER A 200 16.22 17.42 -22.54
N ILE A 201 16.03 17.66 -21.24
CA ILE A 201 16.61 16.92 -20.11
C ILE A 201 15.97 15.52 -19.93
N ASP A 202 14.71 15.34 -20.34
CA ASP A 202 14.00 14.06 -20.15
C ASP A 202 14.34 13.01 -21.22
N LEU A 203 14.76 13.44 -22.41
CA LEU A 203 15.18 12.55 -23.50
C LEU A 203 16.51 11.82 -23.18
N GLU A 204 17.46 12.50 -22.56
CA GLU A 204 18.72 11.87 -22.13
C GLU A 204 18.52 10.86 -21.01
N ARG A 205 17.67 11.16 -20.03
CA ARG A 205 17.33 10.22 -18.95
C ARG A 205 16.66 8.96 -19.47
N LEU A 206 15.78 9.11 -20.46
CA LEU A 206 15.10 7.99 -21.10
C LEU A 206 16.05 7.15 -21.96
N ALA A 207 16.99 7.79 -22.67
CA ALA A 207 18.03 7.10 -23.42
C ALA A 207 18.98 6.30 -22.50
N PHE A 208 19.36 6.86 -21.35
CA PHE A 208 20.21 6.18 -20.37
C PHE A 208 19.51 4.98 -19.74
N ALA A 209 18.23 5.12 -19.37
CA ALA A 209 17.42 4.02 -18.85
C ALA A 209 17.28 2.87 -19.86
N ARG A 210 17.09 3.19 -21.14
CA ARG A 210 16.99 2.20 -22.23
C ARG A 210 18.30 1.45 -22.46
N LYS A 211 19.45 2.15 -22.40
CA LYS A 211 20.77 1.54 -22.56
C LYS A 211 21.07 0.56 -21.42
N ARG A 212 20.82 0.95 -20.16
CA ARG A 212 21.04 0.10 -18.98
C ARG A 212 20.17 -1.15 -19.01
N PHE A 213 18.92 -1.04 -19.46
CA PHE A 213 18.04 -2.20 -19.59
C PHE A 213 18.54 -3.20 -20.64
N HIS A 214 19.09 -2.71 -21.76
CA HIS A 214 19.63 -3.56 -22.82
C HIS A 214 20.92 -4.29 -22.39
N GLU A 215 21.80 -3.61 -21.65
CA GLU A 215 23.02 -4.20 -21.08
C GLU A 215 22.70 -5.32 -20.09
N ASN A 216 21.76 -5.09 -19.17
CA ASN A 216 21.30 -6.12 -18.22
C ASN A 216 20.69 -7.34 -18.93
N TYR A 217 19.96 -7.12 -20.03
CA TYR A 217 19.38 -8.21 -20.83
C TYR A 217 20.49 -9.05 -21.49
N LEU A 218 21.49 -8.41 -22.10
CA LEU A 218 22.62 -9.09 -22.72
C LEU A 218 23.43 -9.90 -21.69
N GLU A 219 23.70 -9.32 -20.52
CA GLU A 219 24.38 -10.00 -19.43
C GLU A 219 23.63 -11.25 -18.97
N ALA A 220 22.30 -11.16 -18.81
CA ALA A 220 21.46 -12.30 -18.47
C ALA A 220 21.48 -13.41 -19.55
N THR A 221 21.52 -13.04 -20.84
CA THR A 221 21.64 -14.02 -21.93
C THR A 221 23.02 -14.68 -21.97
N ASN A 222 24.09 -13.93 -21.71
CA ASN A 222 25.45 -14.47 -21.65
C ASN A 222 25.64 -15.38 -20.43
N ALA A 223 25.11 -15.02 -19.26
CA ALA A 223 25.11 -15.88 -18.09
C ALA A 223 24.34 -17.19 -18.32
N LYS A 224 23.21 -17.15 -19.03
CA LYS A 224 22.49 -18.37 -19.45
C LYS A 224 23.30 -19.24 -20.42
N LYS A 225 24.03 -18.64 -21.37
CA LYS A 225 24.94 -19.38 -22.28
C LYS A 225 26.10 -20.03 -21.52
N GLN A 226 26.71 -19.33 -20.57
CA GLN A 226 27.80 -19.87 -19.73
C GLN A 226 27.33 -21.04 -18.85
N ARG A 227 26.12 -20.96 -18.28
CA ARG A 227 25.50 -22.09 -17.55
C ARG A 227 25.18 -23.28 -18.46
N LYS A 228 24.95 -23.05 -19.75
CA LYS A 228 24.70 -24.13 -20.74
C LYS A 228 26.01 -24.80 -21.21
N ILE A 229 27.15 -24.11 -21.10
CA ILE A 229 28.48 -24.60 -21.48
C ILE A 229 29.15 -25.39 -20.33
N GLN A 230 28.71 -25.23 -19.08
CA GLN A 230 29.21 -25.99 -17.92
C GLN A 230 28.48 -27.32 -17.67
N VAL A 231 27.84 -27.90 -18.68
CA VAL A 231 27.52 -29.34 -18.68
C VAL A 231 28.70 -30.03 -19.33
N MET A 232 29.73 -30.36 -18.55
CA MET A 232 30.91 -31.08 -19.04
C MET A 232 30.64 -32.58 -19.18
N ASP A 233 31.22 -33.09 -20.26
CA ASP A 233 31.04 -34.40 -20.87
C ASP A 233 31.57 -35.58 -20.06
N HIS A 234 30.97 -36.74 -20.30
CA HIS A 234 31.14 -38.02 -19.61
C HIS A 234 32.50 -38.74 -19.83
N HIS A 235 33.61 -38.05 -20.12
CA HIS A 235 34.80 -38.69 -20.72
C HIS A 235 36.17 -38.63 -20.03
N ASP A 236 36.29 -38.17 -18.78
CA ASP A 236 37.53 -38.31 -18.00
C ASP A 236 37.39 -39.16 -16.71
N ILE A 237 36.79 -40.35 -16.83
CA ILE A 237 36.87 -41.41 -15.79
C ILE A 237 37.40 -42.69 -16.48
N PRO A 238 38.46 -43.34 -15.94
CA PRO A 238 39.32 -44.25 -16.71
C PRO A 238 38.64 -45.57 -17.07
N LYS A 239 38.80 -46.01 -18.33
CA LYS A 239 38.25 -47.27 -18.86
C LYS A 239 39.07 -48.48 -18.38
N PRO A 240 38.46 -49.54 -17.80
CA PRO A 240 39.14 -50.82 -17.60
C PRO A 240 39.37 -51.52 -18.96
N LYS A 241 40.58 -52.07 -19.14
CA LYS A 241 41.08 -52.71 -20.37
C LYS A 241 40.33 -54.01 -20.69
N ASN A 242 39.90 -54.18 -21.94
CA ASN A 242 39.51 -55.47 -22.51
C ASN A 242 40.72 -56.39 -22.67
N SER A 243 40.59 -57.66 -22.29
CA SER A 243 41.13 -58.79 -23.06
C SER A 243 40.53 -60.13 -22.61
N PHE A 244 39.66 -60.69 -23.44
CA PHE A 244 39.76 -62.05 -23.99
C PHE A 244 40.16 -63.20 -23.02
N PHE A 245 39.19 -64.07 -22.69
CA PHE A 245 39.35 -65.53 -22.77
C PHE A 245 37.97 -66.21 -22.78
N GLY A 246 37.61 -66.80 -23.92
CA GLY A 246 36.57 -67.80 -23.97
C GLY A 246 37.06 -69.12 -23.38
N LYS A 247 36.19 -69.84 -22.67
CA LYS A 247 36.23 -71.30 -22.58
C LYS A 247 34.86 -71.88 -22.25
N LYS A 248 34.57 -72.97 -22.94
CA LYS A 248 33.35 -73.79 -22.97
C LYS A 248 33.01 -74.41 -21.60
N GLY A 249 31.72 -74.62 -21.38
CA GLY A 249 31.18 -75.55 -20.38
C GLY A 249 29.65 -75.47 -20.38
N GLY A 250 28.97 -76.30 -21.17
CA GLY A 250 27.51 -76.28 -21.30
C GLY A 250 26.80 -77.07 -20.20
N TYR A 251 25.49 -76.86 -20.07
CA TYR A 251 24.48 -77.87 -19.73
C TYR A 251 23.11 -77.34 -20.17
N GLN A 252 22.46 -78.04 -21.11
CA GLN A 252 21.05 -77.82 -21.44
C GLN A 252 20.15 -78.62 -20.50
N ALA A 253 19.08 -77.98 -20.03
CA ALA A 253 17.85 -78.63 -19.61
C ALA A 253 16.72 -78.14 -20.54
N LYS A 254 16.29 -79.03 -21.45
CA LYS A 254 14.97 -79.13 -22.13
C LYS A 254 14.24 -77.80 -22.38
N HIS A 255 14.42 -77.15 -23.53
CA HIS A 255 13.67 -77.31 -24.79
C HIS A 255 13.36 -78.74 -25.31
N TRP A 256 12.14 -78.88 -25.87
CA TRP A 256 11.76 -79.80 -26.95
C TRP A 256 10.83 -79.07 -27.92
#